data_AF-A0AAW4XJZ1-F1
#
_entry.id   AF-A0AAW4XJZ1-F1
#
_cell.length_a   1.000
_cell.length_b   1.000
_cell.length_c   1.000
_cell.angle_alpha   90.00
_cell.angle_beta   90.00
_cell.angle_gamma   90.00
#
_symmetry.space_group_name_H-M   'P 1'
#
loop_
_entity.id
_entity.type
_entity.pdbx_description
1 polymer ?
#
loop_
_entity_poly.entity_id
_entity_poly.type
_entity_poly.pdbx_seq_one_letter_code
_entity_poly.pdbx_strand_id
1 'polypeptide(L)'
;MIAFGPQLIGRTEKALNALLAVALADEDLVETQWVALRLAERSDGSRTLAALLHNTTYAPDTAEVVDSLIARGLVRDDRLSASGQDTVARIEHRIEELTSGIWDAVDPSDRAAAERALNTVLNHARSVLATR
;
A
#
# COMPACT_ATOMS: atom_id res chain seq x y z
N MET A 1 25.65 -6.49 6.83
CA MET A 1 24.31 -6.64 7.44
C MET A 1 23.92 -5.31 8.07
N ILE A 2 22.74 -4.79 7.76
CA ILE A 2 22.21 -3.56 8.39
C ILE A 2 21.42 -3.99 9.62
N ALA A 3 21.63 -3.36 10.77
CA ALA A 3 20.89 -3.68 11.99
C ALA A 3 19.40 -3.32 11.86
N PHE A 4 18.53 -4.04 12.57
CA PHE A 4 17.10 -3.69 12.63
C PHE A 4 16.91 -2.27 13.21
N GLY A 5 16.21 -1.43 12.47
CA GLY A 5 15.98 -0.03 12.81
C GLY A 5 15.54 0.80 11.60
N PRO A 6 15.38 2.13 11.77
CA PRO A 6 14.82 3.00 10.74
C PRO A 6 15.55 2.95 9.40
N GLN A 7 16.88 2.77 9.42
CA GLN A 7 17.68 2.68 8.19
C GLN A 7 17.38 1.41 7.38
N LEU A 8 17.26 0.26 8.05
CA LEU A 8 16.91 -0.99 7.37
C LEU A 8 15.49 -0.88 6.82
N ILE A 9 14.53 -0.45 7.64
CA ILE A 9 13.13 -0.29 7.24
C ILE A 9 13.01 0.62 6.01
N GLY A 10 13.57 1.82 6.06
CA GLY A 10 13.47 2.77 4.96
C GLY A 10 14.21 2.35 3.69
N ARG A 11 15.27 1.55 3.78
CA ARG A 11 15.94 0.99 2.58
C ARG A 11 15.12 -0.15 1.98
N THR A 12 14.54 -1.01 2.81
CA THR A 12 13.65 -2.08 2.37
C THR A 12 12.41 -1.51 1.69
N GLU A 13 11.73 -0.54 2.31
CA GLU A 13 10.59 0.16 1.74
C GLU A 13 10.93 0.77 0.37
N LYS A 14 12.03 1.53 0.27
CA LYS A 14 12.46 2.12 -1.01
C LYS A 14 12.72 1.09 -2.11
N ALA A 15 13.34 -0.03 -1.77
CA ALA A 15 13.58 -1.10 -2.74
C ALA A 15 12.27 -1.74 -3.21
N LEU A 16 11.35 -2.01 -2.28
CA LEU A 16 10.03 -2.56 -2.60
C LEU A 16 9.16 -1.57 -3.39
N ASN A 17 9.19 -0.28 -3.04
CA ASN A 17 8.46 0.76 -3.78
C ASN A 17 9.02 0.96 -5.19
N ALA A 18 10.33 0.77 -5.41
CA ALA A 18 10.90 0.77 -6.75
C ALA A 18 10.36 -0.40 -7.60
N LEU A 19 10.19 -1.59 -7.02
CA LEU A 19 9.57 -2.72 -7.71
C LEU A 19 8.08 -2.49 -7.95
N LEU A 20 7.38 -1.92 -6.98
CA LEU A 20 5.98 -1.52 -7.14
C LEU A 20 5.83 -0.52 -8.30
N ALA A 21 6.69 0.51 -8.38
CA ALA A 21 6.65 1.48 -9.46
C ALA A 21 6.80 0.83 -10.84
N VAL A 22 7.60 -0.25 -10.96
CA VAL A 22 7.69 -1.03 -12.21
C VAL A 22 6.37 -1.72 -12.53
N ALA A 23 5.67 -2.29 -11.54
CA ALA A 23 4.37 -2.92 -11.76
C ALA A 23 3.26 -1.91 -12.10
N LEU A 24 3.34 -0.69 -11.58
CA LEU A 24 2.33 0.36 -11.79
C LEU A 24 2.52 1.13 -13.11
N ALA A 25 3.72 1.12 -13.67
CA ALA A 25 4.05 1.91 -14.86
C ALA A 25 3.16 1.58 -16.07
N ASP A 26 2.79 0.30 -16.25
CA ASP A 26 1.96 -0.15 -17.36
C ASP A 26 0.51 0.37 -17.27
N GLU A 27 0.05 0.72 -16.07
CA GLU A 27 -1.28 1.25 -15.80
C GLU A 27 -1.27 2.77 -15.57
N ASP A 28 -0.13 3.45 -15.76
CA ASP A 28 0.03 4.89 -15.50
C ASP A 28 -0.46 5.30 -14.10
N LEU A 29 -0.14 4.49 -13.09
CA LEU A 29 -0.52 4.74 -11.68
C LEU A 29 0.70 5.05 -10.83
N VAL A 30 0.47 5.80 -9.76
CA VAL A 30 1.47 6.04 -8.70
C VAL A 30 1.12 5.29 -7.42
N GLU A 31 2.09 5.18 -6.51
CA GLU A 31 1.97 4.45 -5.24
C GLU A 31 0.71 4.86 -4.44
N THR A 32 0.46 6.15 -4.26
CA THR A 32 -0.68 6.62 -3.45
C THR A 32 -2.03 6.22 -4.07
N GLN A 33 -2.12 6.21 -5.41
CA GLN A 33 -3.30 5.72 -6.13
C GLN A 33 -3.45 4.21 -5.96
N TRP A 34 -2.36 3.45 -6.01
CA TRP A 34 -2.38 2.02 -5.72
C TRP A 34 -2.88 1.73 -4.29
N VAL A 35 -2.37 2.44 -3.29
CA VAL A 35 -2.84 2.32 -1.90
C VAL A 35 -4.34 2.63 -1.81
N ALA A 36 -4.82 3.67 -2.49
CA ALA A 36 -6.24 4.00 -2.53
C ALA A 36 -7.08 2.87 -3.14
N LEU A 37 -6.65 2.26 -4.25
CA LEU A 37 -7.36 1.12 -4.85
C LEU A 37 -7.43 -0.08 -3.89
N ARG A 38 -6.35 -0.37 -3.16
CA ARG A 38 -6.31 -1.44 -2.14
C ARG A 38 -7.20 -1.16 -0.93
N LEU A 39 -7.36 0.11 -0.55
CA LEU A 39 -8.31 0.50 0.49
C LEU A 39 -9.75 0.43 -0.02
N ALA A 40 -10.00 0.84 -1.27
CA ALA A 40 -11.32 0.76 -1.90
C ALA A 40 -11.83 -0.68 -2.03
N GLU A 41 -10.94 -1.63 -2.32
CA GLU A 41 -11.22 -3.07 -2.37
C GLU A 41 -11.73 -3.61 -1.02
N ARG A 42 -11.16 -3.11 0.08
CA ARG A 42 -11.47 -3.53 1.45
C ARG A 42 -12.55 -2.65 2.09
N SER A 43 -13.06 -1.65 1.37
CA SER A 43 -14.00 -0.67 1.89
C SER A 43 -15.33 -1.34 2.24
N ASP A 44 -15.70 -1.26 3.51
CA ASP A 44 -17.02 -1.67 4.00
C ASP A 44 -18.06 -0.55 3.87
N GLY A 45 -17.65 0.66 3.47
CA GLY A 45 -18.48 1.87 3.39
C GLY A 45 -18.67 2.61 4.71
N SER A 46 -17.96 2.21 5.79
CA SER A 46 -18.05 2.89 7.10
C SER A 46 -17.37 4.26 7.14
N ARG A 47 -16.39 4.49 6.24
CA ARG A 47 -15.65 5.74 6.08
C ARG A 47 -15.41 6.02 4.61
N THR A 48 -15.24 7.30 4.29
CA THR A 48 -14.86 7.71 2.94
C THR A 48 -13.46 7.22 2.58
N LEU A 49 -13.23 6.95 1.30
CA LEU A 49 -11.93 6.45 0.84
C LEU A 49 -10.81 7.45 1.12
N ALA A 50 -11.07 8.74 0.93
CA ALA A 50 -10.10 9.80 1.22
C ALA A 50 -9.69 9.84 2.70
N ALA A 51 -10.63 9.60 3.62
CA ALA A 51 -10.34 9.54 5.05
C ALA A 51 -9.55 8.27 5.42
N LEU A 52 -9.86 7.12 4.80
CA LEU A 52 -9.07 5.91 4.97
C LEU A 52 -7.64 6.11 4.47
N LEU A 53 -7.48 6.66 3.26
CA LEU A 53 -6.18 6.93 2.66
C LEU A 53 -5.33 7.87 3.52
N HIS A 54 -5.94 8.94 4.06
CA HIS A 54 -5.25 9.88 4.94
C HIS A 54 -4.74 9.20 6.21
N ASN A 55 -5.57 8.37 6.85
CA ASN A 55 -5.19 7.63 8.05
C ASN A 55 -4.10 6.57 7.81
N THR A 56 -3.97 6.07 6.58
CA THR A 56 -2.96 5.07 6.22
C THR A 56 -1.63 5.70 5.82
N THR A 57 -1.66 6.76 5.02
CA THR A 57 -0.46 7.33 4.38
C THR A 57 0.07 8.56 5.10
N TYR A 58 -0.75 9.23 5.91
CA TYR A 58 -0.48 10.57 6.47
C TYR A 58 -0.12 11.62 5.40
N ALA A 59 -0.46 11.35 4.13
CA ALA A 59 -0.21 12.27 3.04
C ALA A 59 -1.24 13.42 3.04
N PRO A 60 -0.84 14.62 2.59
CA PRO A 60 -1.80 15.65 2.18
C PRO A 60 -2.53 15.23 0.88
N ASP A 61 -3.59 15.95 0.54
CA ASP A 61 -4.24 15.88 -0.79
C ASP A 61 -4.89 14.53 -1.16
N THR A 62 -5.31 13.73 -0.17
CA THR A 62 -5.93 12.43 -0.41
C THR A 62 -7.27 12.49 -1.17
N ALA A 63 -7.96 13.63 -1.13
CA ALA A 63 -9.16 13.87 -1.92
C ALA A 63 -8.84 13.92 -3.42
N GLU A 64 -7.78 14.64 -3.82
CA GLU A 64 -7.38 14.75 -5.23
C GLU A 64 -6.98 13.39 -5.81
N VAL A 65 -6.32 12.55 -5.00
CA VAL A 65 -5.98 11.18 -5.38
C VAL A 65 -7.25 10.38 -5.68
N VAL A 66 -8.26 10.45 -4.81
CA VAL A 66 -9.53 9.73 -5.00
C VAL A 66 -10.29 10.27 -6.22
N ASP A 67 -10.36 11.59 -6.40
CA ASP A 67 -10.99 12.22 -7.55
C ASP A 67 -10.33 11.79 -8.87
N SER A 68 -9.00 11.67 -8.89
CA SER A 68 -8.27 11.16 -10.06
C SER A 68 -8.66 9.72 -10.43
N LEU A 69 -8.91 8.86 -9.44
CA LEU A 69 -9.34 7.47 -9.65
C LEU A 69 -10.80 7.38 -10.09
N ILE A 70 -11.66 8.28 -9.61
CA ILE A 70 -13.05 8.42 -10.07
C ILE A 70 -13.07 8.89 -11.53
N ALA A 71 -12.28 9.91 -11.87
CA ALA A 71 -12.17 10.44 -13.23
C ALA A 71 -11.69 9.36 -14.22
N ARG A 72 -10.83 8.44 -13.77
CA ARG A 72 -10.36 7.27 -14.55
C ARG A 72 -11.35 6.11 -14.56
N GLY A 73 -12.48 6.22 -13.84
CA GLY A 73 -13.51 5.19 -13.75
C GLY A 73 -13.10 3.95 -12.95
N LEU A 74 -11.99 4.01 -12.18
CA LEU A 74 -11.49 2.88 -11.37
C LEU A 74 -12.20 2.78 -10.02
N VAL A 75 -12.70 3.90 -9.51
CA VAL A 75 -13.45 3.99 -8.25
C VAL A 75 -14.85 4.55 -8.50
N ARG A 76 -15.84 4.02 -7.77
CA ARG A 76 -17.22 4.53 -7.70
C ARG A 76 -17.77 4.29 -6.30
N ASP A 77 -18.38 5.33 -5.73
CA ASP A 77 -18.96 5.28 -4.37
C ASP A 77 -17.96 4.72 -3.33
N ASP A 78 -16.72 5.23 -3.35
CA ASP A 78 -15.61 4.79 -2.48
C ASP A 78 -15.24 3.30 -2.56
N ARG A 79 -15.67 2.61 -3.63
CA ARG A 79 -15.38 1.19 -3.90
C ARG A 79 -14.78 1.03 -5.29
N LEU A 80 -14.13 -0.12 -5.53
CA LEU A 80 -13.66 -0.45 -6.87
C LEU A 80 -14.84 -0.57 -7.84
N SER A 81 -14.70 0.02 -9.02
CA SER A 81 -15.53 -0.32 -10.17
C SER A 81 -15.10 -1.68 -10.74
N ALA A 82 -15.86 -2.24 -11.70
CA ALA A 82 -15.43 -3.44 -12.42
C ALA A 82 -14.06 -3.24 -13.12
N SER A 83 -13.85 -2.09 -13.77
CA SER A 83 -12.55 -1.74 -14.36
C SER A 83 -11.45 -1.58 -13.31
N GLY A 84 -11.80 -1.06 -12.13
CA GLY A 84 -10.90 -1.00 -10.98
C GLY A 84 -10.47 -2.39 -10.49
N GLN A 85 -11.40 -3.32 -10.39
CA GLN A 85 -11.12 -4.72 -10.00
C GLN A 85 -10.19 -5.40 -11.00
N ASP A 86 -10.46 -5.27 -12.30
CA ASP A 86 -9.60 -5.85 -13.35
C ASP A 86 -8.19 -5.26 -13.31
N THR A 87 -8.09 -3.94 -13.08
CA THR A 87 -6.81 -3.22 -12.97
C THR A 87 -6.03 -3.67 -11.75
N VAL A 88 -6.69 -3.81 -10.59
CA VAL A 88 -6.06 -4.33 -9.37
C VAL A 88 -5.55 -5.74 -9.59
N ALA A 89 -6.34 -6.62 -10.20
CA ALA A 89 -5.92 -8.00 -10.46
C ALA A 89 -4.68 -8.07 -11.38
N ARG A 90 -4.60 -7.25 -12.44
CA ARG A 90 -3.41 -7.18 -13.30
C ARG A 90 -2.17 -6.72 -12.56
N ILE A 91 -2.31 -5.67 -11.74
CA ILE A 91 -1.20 -5.14 -10.94
C ILE A 91 -0.75 -6.15 -9.88
N GLU A 92 -1.67 -6.81 -9.18
CA GLU A 92 -1.33 -7.84 -8.19
C GLU A 92 -0.55 -8.99 -8.84
N HIS A 93 -1.03 -9.48 -9.99
CA HIS A 93 -0.33 -10.52 -10.73
C HIS A 93 1.09 -10.07 -11.10
N ARG A 94 1.25 -8.83 -11.57
CA ARG A 94 2.56 -8.28 -11.91
C ARG A 94 3.48 -8.13 -10.70
N ILE A 95 2.95 -7.71 -9.56
CA ILE A 95 3.70 -7.64 -8.29
C ILE A 95 4.16 -9.03 -7.87
N GLU A 96 3.30 -10.04 -8.00
CA GLU A 96 3.62 -11.43 -7.67
C GLU A 96 4.75 -11.98 -8.56
N GLU A 97 4.69 -11.74 -9.88
CA GLU A 97 5.77 -12.10 -10.81
C GLU A 97 7.11 -11.47 -10.42
N LEU A 98 7.10 -10.20 -9.99
CA LEU A 98 8.32 -9.46 -9.65
C LEU A 98 8.88 -9.82 -8.27
N THR A 99 8.03 -10.20 -7.32
CA THR A 99 8.42 -10.27 -5.90
C THR A 99 8.31 -11.64 -5.25
N SER A 100 7.65 -12.62 -5.86
CA SER A 100 7.49 -13.99 -5.31
C SER A 100 8.80 -14.59 -4.82
N GLY A 101 9.83 -14.60 -5.68
CA GLY A 101 11.16 -15.13 -5.32
C GLY A 101 11.86 -14.38 -4.18
N ILE A 102 11.53 -13.11 -3.94
CA ILE A 102 12.05 -12.35 -2.79
C ILE A 102 11.41 -12.87 -1.50
N TRP A 103 10.10 -13.13 -1.51
CA TRP A 103 9.36 -13.61 -0.35
C TRP A 103 9.66 -15.08 -0.04
N ASP A 104 9.80 -15.92 -1.06
CA ASP A 104 10.12 -17.34 -0.92
C ASP A 104 11.51 -17.59 -0.31
N ALA A 105 12.41 -16.61 -0.44
CA ALA A 105 13.76 -16.68 0.13
C ALA A 105 13.80 -16.36 1.65
N VAL A 106 12.71 -15.88 2.25
CA VAL A 106 12.64 -15.54 3.67
C VAL A 106 12.17 -16.75 4.48
N ASP A 107 12.95 -17.13 5.49
CA ASP A 107 12.56 -18.24 6.38
C ASP A 107 11.21 -17.94 7.08
N PRO A 108 10.30 -18.92 7.22
CA PRO A 108 9.01 -18.70 7.86
C PRO A 108 9.10 -18.14 9.29
N SER A 109 10.13 -18.53 10.06
CA SER A 109 10.35 -18.03 11.42
C SER A 109 10.79 -16.57 11.43
N ASP A 110 11.64 -16.16 10.47
CA ASP A 110 12.05 -14.78 10.28
C ASP A 110 10.88 -13.91 9.83
N ARG A 111 10.03 -14.41 8.93
CA ARG A 111 8.80 -13.72 8.51
C ARG A 111 7.89 -13.45 9.70
N ALA A 112 7.64 -14.46 10.54
CA ALA A 112 6.82 -14.30 11.73
C ALA A 112 7.45 -13.35 12.76
N ALA A 113 8.78 -13.34 12.90
CA ALA A 113 9.49 -12.41 13.77
C ALA A 113 9.41 -10.96 13.26
N ALA A 114 9.62 -10.75 11.96
CA ALA A 114 9.49 -9.45 11.32
C ALA A 114 8.07 -8.90 11.43
N GLU A 115 7.05 -9.74 11.21
CA GLU A 115 5.64 -9.36 11.38
C GLU A 115 5.36 -8.82 12.79
N ARG A 116 5.79 -9.55 13.83
CA ARG A 116 5.62 -9.10 15.22
C ARG A 116 6.35 -7.78 15.47
N ALA A 117 7.61 -7.69 15.08
CA ALA A 117 8.44 -6.52 15.34
C ALA A 117 7.91 -5.26 14.65
N LEU A 118 7.56 -5.36 13.36
CA LEU A 118 7.03 -4.25 12.57
C LEU A 118 5.66 -3.79 13.07
N ASN A 119 4.77 -4.72 13.45
CA ASN A 119 3.49 -4.36 14.06
C ASN A 119 3.65 -3.64 15.40
N THR A 120 4.59 -4.08 16.25
CA THR A 120 4.92 -3.37 17.49
C THR A 120 5.37 -1.93 17.19
N VAL A 121 6.32 -1.74 16.26
CA VAL A 121 6.80 -0.41 15.88
C VAL A 121 5.67 0.46 15.32
N LEU A 122 4.83 -0.08 14.43
CA LEU A 122 3.71 0.64 13.83
C LEU A 122 2.69 1.10 14.87
N ASN A 123 2.33 0.24 15.83
CA ASN A 123 1.39 0.58 16.90
C ASN A 123 1.91 1.70 17.80
N HIS A 124 3.20 1.65 18.17
CA HIS A 124 3.82 2.73 18.94
C HIS A 124 3.88 4.04 18.15
N ALA A 125 4.25 3.99 16.86
CA ALA A 125 4.27 5.17 16.00
C ALA A 125 2.88 5.83 15.90
N ARG A 126 1.82 5.03 15.70
CA ARG A 126 0.43 5.50 15.68
C ARG A 126 -0.01 6.14 16.99
N SER A 127 0.35 5.53 18.12
CA SER A 127 0.05 6.11 19.44
C SER A 127 0.70 7.48 19.63
N VAL A 128 1.94 7.66 19.15
CA VAL A 128 2.63 8.96 19.22
C VAL A 128 1.92 9.98 18.32
N LEU A 129 1.59 9.61 17.09
CA LEU A 129 0.88 10.50 16.15
C LEU A 129 -0.51 10.92 16.64
N ALA A 130 -1.25 10.04 17.32
CA ALA A 130 -2.57 10.35 17.88
C ALA A 130 -2.54 11.38 19.03
N THR A 131 -1.37 11.69 19.57
CA THR A 131 -1.18 12.66 20.67
C THR A 131 -0.59 13.99 20.21
N ARG A 132 -0.44 14.17 18.90
CA ARG A 132 0.08 15.39 18.28
C ARG A 132 -0.98 16.00 17.38
#